data_AF-A0A063ZA59-F1
#
_entry.id   AF-A0A063ZA59-F1
#
_cell.length_a   1.000
_cell.length_b   1.000
_cell.length_c   1.000
_cell.angle_alpha   90.00
_cell.angle_beta   90.00
_cell.angle_gamma   90.00
#
_symmetry.space_group_name_H-M   'P 1'
#
loop_
_entity.id
_entity.type
_entity.pdbx_description
1 polymer ?
#
loop_
_entity_poly.entity_id
_entity_poly.type
_entity_poly.pdbx_seq_one_letter_code
_entity_poly.pdbx_strand_id
1 'polypeptide(L)'
;MIDTRHPFGNESLFAPKQNLTLTASSSGTPNERGYYNPEGYRYSYTIPVYAHYENGTQVSISSEIEGSNRWLEGFDFAGQNRYSDAYSLTITGDPQGWMPAEGKVTAGQGGYREWQLNLTPTSGAGE
;
A
#
# COMPACT_ATOMS: atom_id res chain seq x y z
N MET A 1 -0.53 6.78 -15.58
CA MET A 1 -1.60 6.46 -14.61
C MET A 1 -0.93 5.70 -13.49
N ILE A 2 -1.32 5.93 -12.24
CA ILE A 2 -0.71 5.23 -11.11
C ILE A 2 -1.08 3.74 -11.20
N ASP A 3 -0.09 2.84 -11.14
CA ASP A 3 -0.31 1.40 -11.09
C ASP A 3 -0.73 0.98 -9.68
N THR A 4 -2.02 1.16 -9.41
CA THR A 4 -2.61 0.79 -8.12
C THR A 4 -2.79 -0.72 -7.97
N ARG A 5 -2.69 -1.52 -9.04
CA ARG A 5 -2.84 -3.00 -8.98
C ARG A 5 -1.52 -3.67 -8.61
N HIS A 6 -0.43 -3.20 -9.19
CA HIS A 6 0.90 -3.76 -9.01
C HIS A 6 1.88 -2.70 -8.49
N PRO A 7 1.64 -2.07 -7.33
CA PRO A 7 2.48 -0.97 -6.85
C PRO A 7 3.90 -1.42 -6.47
N PHE A 8 4.12 -2.72 -6.20
CA PHE A 8 5.44 -3.26 -5.88
C PHE A 8 6.39 -3.13 -7.07
N GLY A 9 7.40 -2.26 -6.95
CA GLY A 9 8.39 -1.99 -8.00
C GLY A 9 7.96 -0.95 -9.04
N ASN A 10 6.67 -0.63 -9.12
CA ASN A 10 6.14 0.35 -10.07
C ASN A 10 5.81 1.70 -9.42
N GLU A 11 5.53 1.72 -8.12
CA GLU A 11 5.07 2.91 -7.40
C GLU A 11 5.87 3.14 -6.11
N SER A 12 5.70 4.32 -5.52
CA SER A 12 6.36 4.67 -4.26
C SER A 12 5.76 3.86 -3.10
N LEU A 13 6.62 3.06 -2.45
CA LEU A 13 6.34 2.27 -1.27
C LEU A 13 7.54 2.36 -0.31
N PHE A 14 7.29 2.19 0.98
CA PHE A 14 8.36 2.12 1.97
C PHE A 14 9.22 0.86 1.77
N ALA A 15 10.53 1.04 1.79
CA ALA A 15 11.52 -0.02 1.66
C ALA A 15 12.67 0.20 2.66
N PRO A 16 13.38 -0.87 3.09
CA PRO A 16 13.16 -2.27 2.75
C PRO A 16 12.04 -2.91 3.60
N LYS A 17 11.15 -3.67 2.97
CA LYS A 17 10.14 -4.48 3.68
C LYS A 17 10.74 -5.83 4.06
N GLN A 18 10.57 -6.23 5.32
CA GLN A 18 10.97 -7.53 5.83
C GLN A 18 9.72 -8.37 6.11
N ASN A 19 9.81 -9.70 5.91
CA ASN A 19 8.74 -10.65 6.23
C ASN A 19 7.38 -10.32 5.57
N LEU A 20 7.40 -9.79 4.33
CA LEU A 20 6.19 -9.42 3.60
C LEU A 20 5.27 -10.64 3.42
N THR A 21 4.09 -10.61 4.04
CA THR A 21 3.15 -11.73 4.07
C THR A 21 1.77 -11.28 3.64
N LEU A 22 1.13 -11.99 2.72
CA LEU A 22 -0.27 -11.75 2.35
C LEU A 22 -1.18 -12.13 3.52
N THR A 23 -1.92 -11.15 4.06
CA THR A 23 -2.78 -11.34 5.25
C THR A 23 -4.26 -11.36 4.90
N ALA A 24 -4.66 -10.72 3.81
CA ALA A 24 -6.01 -10.83 3.29
C ALA A 24 -6.03 -10.57 1.78
N SER A 25 -6.95 -11.25 1.10
CA SER A 25 -7.28 -10.97 -0.30
C SER A 25 -8.79 -10.86 -0.43
N SER A 26 -9.26 -9.99 -1.31
CA SER A 26 -10.66 -9.97 -1.68
C SER A 26 -11.01 -11.22 -2.48
N SER A 27 -12.02 -11.95 -2.06
CA SER A 27 -12.63 -13.07 -2.80
C SER A 27 -13.63 -12.61 -3.88
N GLY A 28 -13.57 -11.33 -4.31
CA GLY A 28 -14.57 -10.73 -5.17
C GLY A 28 -14.67 -11.42 -6.53
N THR A 29 -15.75 -12.17 -6.76
CA THR A 29 -16.17 -12.59 -8.09
C THR A 29 -16.37 -11.34 -8.96
N PRO A 30 -15.78 -11.27 -10.17
CA PRO A 30 -16.00 -10.16 -11.09
C PRO A 30 -17.44 -10.22 -11.58
N ASN A 31 -18.34 -9.47 -10.94
CA ASN A 31 -19.69 -9.31 -11.44
C ASN A 31 -19.63 -8.29 -12.58
N GLU A 32 -19.63 -8.79 -13.81
CA GLU A 32 -20.03 -8.13 -15.06
C GLU A 32 -19.48 -6.71 -15.31
N ARG A 33 -18.56 -6.59 -16.29
CA ARG A 33 -17.87 -5.36 -16.73
C ARG A 33 -17.16 -4.58 -15.60
N GLY A 34 -15.86 -4.82 -15.52
CA GLY A 34 -14.98 -4.18 -14.55
C GLY A 34 -14.76 -5.05 -13.32
N TYR A 35 -13.55 -4.98 -12.78
CA TYR A 35 -13.14 -5.72 -11.60
C TYR A 35 -13.27 -4.80 -10.39
N TYR A 36 -14.11 -5.15 -9.43
CA TYR A 36 -14.29 -4.39 -8.19
C TYR A 36 -13.68 -5.15 -7.02
N ASN A 37 -12.67 -4.54 -6.40
CA ASN A 37 -11.98 -5.07 -5.25
C ASN A 37 -12.05 -4.05 -4.08
N PRO A 38 -13.12 -4.07 -3.27
CA PRO A 38 -13.29 -3.11 -2.18
C PRO A 38 -12.23 -3.21 -1.10
N GLU A 39 -11.65 -4.40 -0.88
CA GLU A 39 -10.75 -4.67 0.25
C GLU A 39 -9.26 -4.56 -0.12
N GLY A 40 -8.93 -4.68 -1.41
CA GLY A 40 -7.57 -4.83 -1.92
C GLY A 40 -6.93 -6.18 -1.56
N TYR A 41 -5.66 -6.30 -1.92
CA TYR A 41 -4.73 -7.30 -1.41
C TYR A 41 -3.92 -6.67 -0.28
N ARG A 42 -3.99 -7.25 0.92
CA ARG A 42 -3.37 -6.72 2.12
C ARG A 42 -2.16 -7.55 2.49
N TYR A 43 -1.05 -6.88 2.73
CA TYR A 43 0.19 -7.49 3.17
C TYR A 43 0.64 -6.87 4.49
N SER A 44 1.14 -7.69 5.41
CA SER A 44 1.87 -7.20 6.59
C SER A 44 3.38 -7.32 6.35
N TYR A 45 4.16 -6.43 6.96
CA TYR A 45 5.61 -6.46 6.90
C TYR A 45 6.20 -5.75 8.13
N THR A 46 7.50 -5.93 8.37
CA THR A 46 8.28 -5.12 9.30
C THR A 46 9.27 -4.23 8.55
N ILE A 47 9.52 -3.01 9.03
CA ILE A 47 10.50 -2.08 8.46
C ILE A 47 11.41 -1.50 9.56
N PRO A 48 12.72 -1.37 9.32
CA PRO A 48 13.60 -0.72 10.28
C PRO A 48 13.35 0.80 10.32
N VAL A 49 13.10 1.32 11.53
CA VAL A 49 13.02 2.75 11.83
C VAL A 49 14.13 3.09 12.81
N TYR A 50 14.95 4.08 12.48
CA TYR A 50 15.96 4.59 13.40
C TYR A 50 15.35 5.67 14.30
N ALA A 51 15.54 5.55 15.61
CA ALA A 51 15.20 6.60 16.56
C ALA A 51 16.31 6.77 17.60
N HIS A 52 16.63 8.02 17.88
CA HIS A 52 17.58 8.43 18.89
C HIS A 52 17.07 9.71 19.56
N TYR A 53 16.69 9.61 20.82
CA TYR A 53 16.29 10.75 21.64
C TYR A 53 16.56 10.44 23.11
N GLU A 54 16.60 11.49 23.93
CA GLU A 54 16.79 11.42 25.38
C GLU A 54 15.56 11.99 26.09
N ASN A 55 15.25 11.49 27.29
CA ASN A 55 14.13 11.94 28.14
C ASN A 55 12.73 11.77 27.52
N GLY A 56 12.52 10.75 26.67
CA GLY A 56 11.21 10.44 26.13
C GLY A 56 10.45 9.47 27.02
N THR A 57 9.23 9.85 27.41
CA THR A 57 8.29 8.95 28.08
C THR A 57 7.64 8.00 27.09
N GLN A 58 7.15 8.53 25.97
CA GLN A 58 6.58 7.78 24.87
C GLN A 58 6.66 8.58 23.56
N VAL A 59 7.15 7.96 22.49
CA VAL A 59 7.22 8.55 21.15
C VAL A 59 6.56 7.62 20.14
N SER A 60 5.66 8.17 19.33
CA SER A 60 5.00 7.44 18.25
C SER A 60 5.47 7.98 16.91
N ILE A 61 5.96 7.08 16.06
CA ILE A 61 6.40 7.37 14.70
C ILE A 61 5.47 6.63 13.75
N SER A 62 4.84 7.34 12.83
CA SER A 62 4.06 6.73 11.75
C SER A 62 4.28 7.48 10.45
N SER A 63 4.10 6.78 9.34
CA SER A 63 4.10 7.39 8.02
C SER A 63 3.20 6.59 7.09
N GLU A 64 2.63 7.28 6.11
CA GLU A 64 1.70 6.72 5.14
C GLU A 64 2.01 7.27 3.76
N ILE A 65 1.95 6.39 2.76
CA ILE A 65 1.97 6.72 1.34
C ILE A 65 0.68 6.19 0.74
N GLU A 66 -0.02 7.04 -0.01
CA GLU A 66 -1.18 6.63 -0.79
C GLU A 66 -1.01 7.06 -2.25
N GLY A 67 -1.42 6.20 -3.17
CA GLY A 67 -1.56 6.53 -4.58
C GLY A 67 -2.96 6.16 -5.05
N SER A 68 -3.62 7.07 -5.75
CA SER A 68 -4.99 6.82 -6.23
C SER A 68 -5.21 7.39 -7.63
N ASN A 69 -6.04 6.70 -8.40
CA ASN A 69 -6.65 7.27 -9.59
C ASN A 69 -8.14 7.44 -9.34
N ARG A 70 -8.67 8.58 -9.79
CA ARG A 70 -10.10 8.90 -9.73
C ARG A 70 -10.58 9.36 -11.10
N TRP A 71 -11.77 8.95 -11.49
CA TRP A 71 -12.41 9.37 -12.72
C TRP A 71 -13.90 9.64 -12.50
N LEU A 72 -14.46 10.46 -13.37
CA LEU A 72 -15.88 10.77 -13.42
C LEU A 72 -16.44 10.24 -14.73
N GLU A 73 -17.57 9.54 -14.66
CA GLU A 73 -18.31 9.08 -15.83
C GLU A 73 -19.74 9.61 -15.75
N GLY A 74 -20.07 10.60 -16.58
CA GLY A 74 -21.42 11.17 -16.66
C GLY A 74 -21.94 11.68 -15.31
N PHE A 75 -23.06 11.09 -14.85
CA PHE A 75 -23.73 11.40 -13.57
C PHE A 75 -23.42 10.38 -12.45
N ASP A 76 -22.53 9.40 -12.68
CA ASP A 76 -22.25 8.35 -11.71
C ASP A 76 -21.30 8.80 -10.59
N PHE A 77 -21.31 8.03 -9.48
CA PHE A 77 -20.31 8.12 -8.42
C PHE A 77 -18.90 7.97 -9.02
N ALA A 78 -18.00 8.90 -8.67
CA ALA A 78 -16.63 8.92 -9.15
C ALA A 78 -15.94 7.56 -8.93
N GLY A 79 -15.59 6.87 -10.02
CA GLY A 79 -14.83 5.64 -9.95
C GLY A 79 -13.44 5.92 -9.39
N GLN A 80 -12.95 5.00 -8.57
CA GLN A 80 -11.62 5.16 -7.94
C GLN A 80 -10.93 3.81 -7.79
N ASN A 81 -9.60 3.86 -7.88
CA ASN A 81 -8.73 2.81 -7.38
C ASN A 81 -7.52 3.41 -6.65
N ARG A 82 -6.94 2.64 -5.74
CA ARG A 82 -5.82 3.09 -4.92
C ARG A 82 -4.96 1.95 -4.41
N TYR A 83 -3.76 2.33 -4.00
CA TYR A 83 -2.94 1.56 -3.08
C TYR A 83 -2.59 2.44 -1.87
N SER A 84 -2.26 1.81 -0.75
CA SER A 84 -1.69 2.48 0.41
C SER A 84 -0.60 1.63 1.06
N ASP A 85 0.32 2.30 1.73
CA ASP A 85 1.42 1.69 2.47
C ASP A 85 1.67 2.52 3.71
N ALA A 86 1.59 1.89 4.88
CA ALA A 86 1.71 2.59 6.15
C ALA A 86 2.47 1.75 7.16
N TYR A 87 3.23 2.40 8.03
CA TYR A 87 3.83 1.78 9.20
C TYR A 87 3.63 2.63 10.45
N SER A 88 3.72 1.99 11.60
CA SER A 88 3.70 2.65 12.89
C SER A 88 4.61 1.96 13.90
N LEU A 89 5.23 2.75 14.76
CA LEU A 89 6.08 2.32 15.85
C LEU A 89 5.82 3.19 17.07
N THR A 90 5.55 2.57 18.20
CA THR A 90 5.46 3.25 19.50
C THR A 90 6.63 2.81 20.35
N ILE A 91 7.37 3.79 20.87
CA ILE A 91 8.58 3.59 21.66
C ILE A 91 8.33 4.15 23.04
N THR A 92 8.70 3.40 24.07
CA THR A 92 8.64 3.80 25.48
C THR A 92 10.05 3.87 26.05
N GLY A 93 10.38 4.93 26.79
CA GLY A 93 11.75 5.19 27.23
C GLY A 93 12.63 5.76 26.12
N ASP A 94 13.95 5.69 26.32
CA ASP A 94 14.98 6.31 25.47
C ASP A 94 15.63 5.29 24.51
N PRO A 95 15.16 5.18 23.26
CA PRO A 95 15.74 4.31 22.26
C PRO A 95 17.05 4.87 21.73
N GLN A 96 17.95 3.96 21.37
CA GLN A 96 19.28 4.27 20.88
C GLN A 96 19.59 3.36 19.69
N GLY A 97 18.82 3.47 18.60
CA GLY A 97 19.11 2.69 17.38
C GLY A 97 17.94 2.33 16.46
N TRP A 98 18.17 1.28 15.67
CA TRP A 98 17.21 0.70 14.75
C TRP A 98 16.19 -0.16 15.48
N MET A 99 14.91 0.04 15.16
CA MET A 99 13.80 -0.69 15.73
C MET A 99 12.84 -1.18 14.64
N PRO A 100 12.24 -2.36 14.81
CA PRO A 100 11.24 -2.86 13.86
C PRO A 100 9.91 -2.13 14.07
N ALA A 101 9.40 -1.52 13.01
CA ALA A 101 8.04 -1.00 12.95
C ALA A 101 7.14 -1.96 12.19
N GLU A 102 5.93 -2.17 12.68
CA GLU A 102 4.91 -2.95 11.99
C GLU A 102 4.28 -2.11 10.89
N GLY A 103 4.12 -2.70 9.71
CA GLY A 103 3.58 -2.04 8.54
C GLY A 103 2.59 -2.89 7.77
N LYS A 104 1.78 -2.22 6.96
CA LYS A 104 0.75 -2.81 6.11
C LYS A 104 0.72 -2.12 4.75
N VAL A 105 0.68 -2.93 3.70
CA VAL A 105 0.38 -2.47 2.33
C VAL A 105 -1.01 -2.95 1.95
N THR A 106 -1.81 -2.07 1.32
CA THR A 106 -3.02 -2.46 0.59
C THR A 106 -2.81 -2.13 -0.87
N ALA A 107 -2.76 -3.14 -1.73
CA ALA A 107 -2.67 -2.99 -3.18
C ALA A 107 -4.01 -3.29 -3.84
N GLY A 108 -4.28 -2.71 -5.00
CA GLY A 108 -5.39 -3.14 -5.83
C GLY A 108 -6.78 -2.76 -5.31
N GLN A 109 -6.91 -1.79 -4.41
CA GLN A 109 -8.21 -1.43 -3.85
C GLN A 109 -9.03 -0.59 -4.83
N GLY A 110 -10.33 -0.81 -4.90
CA GLY A 110 -11.30 -0.05 -5.69
C GLY A 110 -11.75 -0.74 -6.98
N GLY A 111 -12.29 0.05 -7.90
CA GLY A 111 -12.79 -0.42 -9.19
C GLY A 111 -11.74 -0.34 -10.29
N TYR A 112 -11.78 -1.27 -11.22
CA TYR A 112 -10.92 -1.30 -12.40
C TYR A 112 -11.77 -1.54 -13.63
N ARG A 113 -11.62 -0.68 -14.64
CA ARG A 113 -12.24 -0.85 -15.94
C ARG A 113 -11.47 -1.87 -16.78
N GLU A 114 -12.12 -2.48 -17.76
CA GLU A 114 -11.51 -3.51 -18.64
C GLU A 114 -10.19 -3.04 -19.28
N TRP A 115 -10.13 -1.78 -19.72
CA TRP A 115 -8.92 -1.20 -20.31
C TRP A 115 -7.77 -1.04 -19.29
N GLN A 116 -8.05 -0.91 -17.99
CA GLN A 116 -7.04 -0.93 -16.93
C GLN A 116 -6.59 -2.35 -16.61
N LEU A 117 -7.46 -3.35 -16.83
CA LEU A 117 -7.17 -4.75 -16.55
C LEU A 117 -6.21 -5.36 -17.58
N ASN A 118 -6.36 -4.95 -18.84
CA ASN A 118 -5.60 -5.46 -19.98
C ASN A 118 -4.26 -4.76 -20.21
N LEU A 119 -3.88 -3.80 -19.36
CA LEU A 119 -2.52 -3.26 -19.36
C LEU A 119 -1.56 -4.38 -18.95
N THR A 120 -0.81 -4.90 -19.93
CA THR A 120 0.34 -5.76 -19.68
C THR A 120 1.38 -4.92 -18.92
N PRO A 121 2.03 -5.46 -17.87
CA PRO A 121 3.14 -4.74 -17.25
C PRO A 121 4.16 -4.46 -18.36
N THR A 122 4.44 -3.20 -18.64
CA THR A 122 5.60 -2.85 -19.47
C THR A 122 6.82 -3.41 -18.76
N SER A 123 7.38 -4.49 -19.32
CA SER A 123 8.62 -5.10 -18.84
C SER A 123 9.71 -4.04 -18.89
N GLY A 124 10.04 -3.50 -17.73
CA GLY A 124 11.00 -2.42 -17.58
C GLY A 124 11.71 -2.50 -16.23
N ALA A 125 12.16 -3.71 -15.87
CA ALA A 125 13.16 -3.91 -14.84
C ALA A 125 14.14 -4.97 -15.37
N GLY A 126 14.93 -4.55 -16.36
CA GLY A 126 16.16 -5.22 -16.74
C GLY A 126 17.31 -4.51 -16.05
N GLU A 127 18.02 -5.28 -15.24
CA GLU A 127 19.38 -5.10 -14.66
C GLU A 127 19.68 -3.87 -13.78
#